data_AF-A0A501VWE1-F1
#
_entry.id   AF-A0A501VWE1-F1
#
_cell.length_a   1.000
_cell.length_b   1.000
_cell.length_c   1.000
_cell.angle_alpha   90.00
_cell.angle_beta   90.00
_cell.angle_gamma   90.00
#
_symmetry.space_group_name_H-M   'P 1'
#
loop_
_entity.id
_entity.type
_entity.pdbx_description
1 polymer ?
#
loop_
_entity_poly.entity_id
_entity_poly.type
_entity_poly.pdbx_seq_one_letter_code
_entity_poly.pdbx_strand_id
1 'polypeptide(L)'
;MKKLLLATTLSLTLVLGGCQYLPWNKTIEPASEKVASPEIDYNQYNKVLDDYEKVVKGTSSTDIDVNPLASQVKSSQGFYTDVVYHKTDLNNDGVDELLLALEMKGGGKSLLDIRTLKDEKVIRLINQENRLDQIGERMTVGILPDNSLLYRGAGTATSHIYAHYQFSEDGQSLVKAKEAQELADLGVGSPISLETLSWKSVSDKIPGGASADKGTEETKPTVDYSPYNSILKDYEFLLDHKSEVKDNINLTANVYAGMAERSQAFTYAMVDMDKNGIDELIVSSKNGSEILDIFTLKDQKVIRLTNSENKMQMLGTRFKAYLLEDGKLYTQWNPFAGDPQTIHTIWKLNSGGDKLEKVKEAKTEDEVSPGTRMNLSNLTWKSVTEKFATTSSSTSKTVSSKMDINSIKNGDFSSIEGRWSKGNGGEDLVFSKDGLVAPEQFKVDLAESEIVNDFLRARYSGPAFGVFIQFIPAGVRIPDETSMDGLISDASDISKDRILYRASFPVHNKPEQFLYRVE
;
A
#
# COMPACT_ATOMS: atom_id res chain seq x y z
N MET A 1 28.87 64.69 -55.32
CA MET A 1 28.39 64.44 -56.70
C MET A 1 28.02 62.97 -56.85
N LYS A 2 26.92 62.72 -57.57
CA LYS A 2 26.37 61.43 -58.07
C LYS A 2 25.59 60.51 -57.10
N LYS A 3 24.26 60.61 -57.27
CA LYS A 3 23.26 59.54 -57.13
C LYS A 3 23.51 58.42 -58.18
N LEU A 4 23.08 57.19 -57.89
CA LEU A 4 22.26 56.26 -58.72
C LEU A 4 22.21 54.89 -57.99
N LEU A 5 21.05 54.42 -57.52
CA LEU A 5 20.03 53.54 -58.16
C LEU A 5 20.37 52.02 -58.17
N LEU A 6 19.67 51.31 -57.28
CA LEU A 6 18.70 50.20 -57.50
C LEU A 6 19.14 48.80 -58.01
N ALA A 7 18.54 47.81 -57.32
CA ALA A 7 18.25 46.41 -57.71
C ALA A 7 19.45 45.44 -57.61
N THR A 8 19.36 44.18 -57.16
CA THR A 8 18.27 43.20 -57.15
C THR A 8 18.62 42.07 -56.15
N THR A 9 17.60 41.41 -55.62
CA THR A 9 17.57 40.20 -54.76
C THR A 9 18.52 39.04 -55.11
N LEU A 10 19.09 38.35 -54.11
CA LEU A 10 19.25 36.89 -54.13
C LEU A 10 19.39 36.25 -52.74
N SER A 11 18.41 35.40 -52.43
CA SER A 11 18.36 34.17 -51.62
C SER A 11 19.38 33.93 -50.49
N LEU A 12 18.83 33.78 -49.28
CA LEU A 12 19.47 33.24 -48.08
C LEU A 12 19.18 31.74 -47.97
N THR A 13 20.22 30.90 -47.91
CA THR A 13 20.16 29.55 -47.34
C THR A 13 21.46 29.20 -46.62
N LEU A 14 21.29 28.92 -45.32
CA LEU A 14 21.98 27.94 -44.46
C LEU A 14 23.50 27.79 -44.52
N VAL A 15 24.15 27.84 -43.35
CA VAL A 15 24.67 26.63 -42.66
C VAL A 15 24.76 26.90 -41.15
N LEU A 16 24.41 25.85 -40.42
CA LEU A 16 24.35 25.65 -38.97
C LEU A 16 25.67 25.87 -38.23
N GLY A 17 25.58 26.16 -36.92
CA GLY A 17 26.70 25.98 -36.02
C GLY A 17 26.45 26.45 -34.58
N GLY A 18 25.93 25.54 -33.74
CA GLY A 18 26.23 25.51 -32.30
C GLY A 18 25.25 26.22 -31.37
N CYS A 19 24.22 25.50 -30.91
CA CYS A 19 23.56 25.84 -29.65
C CYS A 19 24.22 25.05 -28.51
N GLN A 20 24.94 25.77 -27.66
CA GLN A 20 25.38 25.30 -26.35
C GLN A 20 24.15 25.20 -25.43
N TYR A 21 24.01 24.05 -24.76
CA TYR A 21 23.03 23.87 -23.69
C TYR A 21 23.39 24.77 -22.50
N LEU A 22 22.48 25.65 -22.12
CA LEU A 22 22.50 26.37 -20.85
C LEU A 22 21.46 25.74 -19.90
N PRO A 23 21.79 25.52 -18.62
CA PRO A 23 20.85 24.98 -17.64
C PRO A 23 19.88 26.09 -17.20
N TRP A 24 18.59 25.89 -17.43
CA TRP A 24 17.57 26.85 -17.02
C TRP A 24 17.13 26.58 -15.59
N ASN A 25 17.62 27.41 -14.67
CA ASN A 25 16.94 27.70 -13.42
C ASN A 25 16.37 29.11 -13.55
N LYS A 26 15.06 29.23 -13.78
CA LYS A 26 14.35 30.50 -13.71
C LYS A 26 12.92 30.25 -13.29
N THR A 27 12.65 30.67 -12.06
CA THR A 27 11.36 30.87 -11.42
C THR A 27 10.45 31.66 -12.35
N ILE A 28 9.28 31.08 -12.67
CA ILE A 28 8.12 31.79 -13.19
C ILE A 28 7.03 31.55 -12.15
N GLU A 29 6.62 32.60 -11.43
CA GLU A 29 5.32 32.59 -10.75
C GLU A 29 4.23 32.60 -11.82
N PRO A 30 3.18 31.76 -11.73
CA PRO A 30 1.92 32.06 -12.37
C PRO A 30 0.90 32.56 -11.35
N ALA A 31 0.22 33.62 -11.76
CA ALA A 31 -0.91 34.21 -11.09
C ALA A 31 -2.01 33.18 -10.78
N SER A 32 -2.68 33.39 -9.65
CA SER A 32 -3.88 32.69 -9.22
C SER A 32 -5.03 32.89 -10.21
N GLU A 33 -5.25 31.89 -11.06
CA GLU A 33 -6.57 31.57 -11.63
C GLU A 33 -6.76 30.05 -11.53
N LYS A 34 -7.67 29.63 -10.65
CA LYS A 34 -8.00 28.22 -10.41
C LYS A 34 -8.90 27.73 -11.54
N VAL A 35 -8.31 27.39 -12.68
CA VAL A 35 -8.98 26.60 -13.72
C VAL A 35 -9.00 25.16 -13.22
N ALA A 36 -10.19 24.56 -13.12
CA ALA A 36 -10.32 23.15 -12.79
C ALA A 36 -9.65 22.33 -13.90
N SER A 37 -8.59 21.59 -13.56
CA SER A 37 -8.01 20.61 -14.47
C SER A 37 -9.07 19.55 -14.78
N PRO A 38 -9.28 19.19 -16.07
CA PRO A 38 -10.20 18.13 -16.43
C PRO A 38 -9.77 16.82 -15.77
N GLU A 39 -10.73 16.07 -15.23
CA GLU A 39 -10.52 14.72 -14.72
C GLU A 39 -10.06 13.83 -15.89
N ILE A 40 -8.82 13.33 -15.83
CA ILE A 40 -8.21 12.57 -16.93
C ILE A 40 -8.81 11.15 -16.95
N ASP A 41 -9.46 10.79 -18.06
CA ASP A 41 -10.03 9.45 -18.24
C ASP A 41 -8.96 8.42 -18.65
N TYR A 42 -8.50 7.64 -17.66
CA TYR A 42 -7.54 6.57 -17.88
C TYR A 42 -8.12 5.28 -18.47
N ASN A 43 -9.43 5.19 -18.71
CA ASN A 43 -10.04 4.04 -19.38
C ASN A 43 -9.41 3.66 -20.71
N GLN A 44 -8.83 4.65 -21.39
CA GLN A 44 -8.27 4.45 -22.71
C GLN A 44 -7.13 3.42 -22.69
N TYR A 45 -6.47 3.28 -21.55
CA TYR A 45 -5.49 2.22 -21.31
C TYR A 45 -6.11 0.82 -21.23
N ASN A 46 -7.40 0.66 -20.93
CA ASN A 46 -8.04 -0.67 -20.83
C ASN A 46 -7.93 -1.46 -22.13
N LYS A 47 -7.96 -0.80 -23.29
CA LYS A 47 -7.73 -1.49 -24.56
C LYS A 47 -6.35 -2.15 -24.60
N VAL A 48 -5.31 -1.44 -24.12
CA VAL A 48 -3.95 -1.99 -24.02
C VAL A 48 -3.93 -3.14 -23.02
N LEU A 49 -4.56 -2.98 -21.86
CA LEU A 49 -4.65 -4.04 -20.84
C LEU A 49 -5.35 -5.30 -21.39
N ASP A 50 -6.44 -5.15 -22.14
CA ASP A 50 -7.15 -6.26 -22.81
C ASP A 50 -6.25 -7.00 -23.80
N ASP A 51 -5.47 -6.26 -24.57
CA ASP A 51 -4.55 -6.80 -25.56
C ASP A 51 -3.43 -7.60 -24.90
N TYR A 52 -2.87 -7.13 -23.78
CA TYR A 52 -1.92 -7.90 -22.96
C TYR A 52 -2.56 -9.11 -22.29
N GLU A 53 -3.76 -8.98 -21.73
CA GLU A 53 -4.49 -10.08 -21.08
C GLU A 53 -4.77 -11.23 -22.06
N LYS A 54 -5.17 -10.93 -23.30
CA LYS A 54 -5.33 -11.93 -24.37
C LYS A 54 -4.05 -12.75 -24.57
N VAL A 55 -2.90 -12.10 -24.58
CA VAL A 55 -1.58 -12.73 -24.79
C VAL A 55 -1.21 -13.59 -23.57
N VAL A 56 -1.43 -13.08 -22.36
CA VAL A 56 -1.27 -13.85 -21.11
C VAL A 56 -2.15 -15.09 -21.09
N LYS A 57 -3.35 -15.03 -21.68
CA LYS A 57 -4.28 -16.17 -21.82
C LYS A 57 -3.93 -17.13 -22.96
N GLY A 58 -2.89 -16.86 -23.75
CA GLY A 58 -2.36 -17.76 -24.77
C GLY A 58 -2.71 -17.37 -26.21
N THR A 59 -3.26 -16.17 -26.42
CA THR A 59 -3.42 -15.63 -27.78
C THR A 59 -2.04 -15.25 -28.34
N SER A 60 -1.81 -15.49 -29.63
CA SER A 60 -0.57 -15.07 -30.28
C SER A 60 -0.42 -13.55 -30.25
N SER A 61 0.80 -13.06 -29.99
CA SER A 61 1.13 -11.63 -30.01
C SER A 61 1.43 -11.07 -31.40
N THR A 62 1.46 -11.90 -32.45
CA THR A 62 1.93 -11.51 -33.81
C THR A 62 1.14 -10.35 -34.43
N ASP A 63 -0.15 -10.21 -34.10
CA ASP A 63 -1.05 -9.20 -34.67
C ASP A 63 -1.66 -8.27 -33.61
N ILE A 64 -1.06 -8.22 -32.41
CA ILE A 64 -1.54 -7.42 -31.28
C ILE A 64 -0.45 -6.39 -30.93
N ASP A 65 -0.83 -5.13 -30.73
CA ASP A 65 0.10 -4.06 -30.32
C ASP A 65 0.53 -4.19 -28.85
N VAL A 66 1.34 -5.21 -28.58
CA VAL A 66 1.96 -5.50 -27.29
C VAL A 66 3.45 -5.76 -27.47
N ASN A 67 4.18 -5.85 -26.36
CA ASN A 67 5.52 -6.43 -26.37
C ASN A 67 5.41 -7.97 -26.55
N PRO A 68 6.06 -8.58 -27.57
CA PRO A 68 6.00 -10.02 -27.81
C PRO A 68 6.45 -10.89 -26.64
N LEU A 69 7.33 -10.38 -25.76
CA LEU A 69 7.81 -11.09 -24.58
C LEU A 69 6.72 -11.31 -23.53
N ALA A 70 5.57 -10.63 -23.61
CA ALA A 70 4.39 -10.97 -22.78
C ALA A 70 3.97 -12.44 -22.92
N SER A 71 4.20 -13.05 -24.08
CA SER A 71 3.92 -14.49 -24.31
C SER A 71 4.77 -15.43 -23.43
N GLN A 72 5.85 -14.93 -22.82
CA GLN A 72 6.69 -15.71 -21.91
C GLN A 72 5.95 -16.17 -20.66
N VAL A 73 4.87 -15.50 -20.25
CA VAL A 73 3.99 -16.00 -19.18
C VAL A 73 3.45 -17.39 -19.51
N LYS A 74 3.21 -17.69 -20.79
CA LYS A 74 2.78 -19.03 -21.25
C LYS A 74 3.93 -19.95 -21.60
N SER A 75 4.94 -19.48 -22.32
CA SER A 75 6.05 -20.37 -22.76
C SER A 75 7.03 -20.71 -21.65
N SER A 76 7.09 -19.88 -20.60
CA SER A 76 8.09 -19.93 -19.53
C SER A 76 7.43 -19.87 -18.15
N GLN A 77 6.33 -20.60 -17.95
CA GLN A 77 5.57 -20.72 -16.68
C GLN A 77 6.42 -21.21 -15.49
N GLY A 78 7.62 -21.74 -15.75
CA GLY A 78 8.61 -22.05 -14.73
C GLY A 78 9.15 -20.81 -14.01
N PHE A 79 9.09 -19.64 -14.67
CA PHE A 79 9.81 -18.42 -14.28
C PHE A 79 8.89 -17.20 -14.16
N TYR A 80 7.92 -17.02 -15.06
CA TYR A 80 6.96 -15.91 -15.03
C TYR A 80 5.58 -16.33 -14.53
N THR A 81 4.89 -15.42 -13.84
CA THR A 81 3.56 -15.61 -13.26
C THR A 81 2.48 -14.83 -14.00
N ASP A 82 2.74 -13.57 -14.36
CA ASP A 82 1.76 -12.69 -14.99
C ASP A 82 2.42 -11.54 -15.79
N VAL A 83 1.60 -10.77 -16.50
CA VAL A 83 1.90 -9.38 -16.88
C VAL A 83 1.12 -8.46 -15.95
N VAL A 84 1.81 -7.47 -15.39
CA VAL A 84 1.23 -6.50 -14.46
C VAL A 84 1.41 -5.07 -14.97
N TYR A 85 0.62 -4.15 -14.45
CA TYR A 85 0.71 -2.73 -14.77
C TYR A 85 0.75 -1.82 -13.54
N HIS A 86 1.31 -0.64 -13.71
CA HIS A 86 1.31 0.46 -12.74
C HIS A 86 1.08 1.79 -13.48
N LYS A 87 0.43 2.76 -12.83
CA LYS A 87 0.24 4.10 -13.38
C LYS A 87 0.99 5.11 -12.52
N THR A 88 1.76 5.98 -13.15
CA THR A 88 2.48 7.06 -12.49
C THR A 88 2.74 8.18 -13.47
N ASP A 89 2.65 9.42 -13.03
CA ASP A 89 3.12 10.59 -13.78
C ASP A 89 4.66 10.57 -13.79
N LEU A 90 5.24 10.07 -14.88
CA LEU A 90 6.69 9.88 -15.01
C LEU A 90 7.33 11.15 -15.56
N ASN A 91 6.68 11.82 -16.50
CA ASN A 91 7.21 13.02 -17.14
C ASN A 91 6.91 14.33 -16.36
N ASN A 92 6.12 14.27 -15.27
CA ASN A 92 5.66 15.38 -14.45
C ASN A 92 4.77 16.40 -15.20
N ASP A 93 3.98 15.95 -16.17
CA ASP A 93 3.04 16.78 -16.93
C ASP A 93 1.60 16.74 -16.37
N GLY A 94 1.38 15.99 -15.28
CA GLY A 94 0.08 15.81 -14.65
C GLY A 94 -0.75 14.67 -15.21
N VAL A 95 -0.23 13.90 -16.18
CA VAL A 95 -0.87 12.73 -16.79
C VAL A 95 -0.09 11.46 -16.43
N ASP A 96 -0.76 10.45 -15.89
CA ASP A 96 -0.09 9.18 -15.59
C ASP A 96 0.27 8.41 -16.88
N GLU A 97 1.52 8.00 -16.98
CA GLU A 97 1.98 6.94 -17.87
C GLU A 97 1.56 5.55 -17.35
N LEU A 98 1.21 4.66 -18.28
CA LEU A 98 0.98 3.24 -18.02
C LEU A 98 2.29 2.46 -18.21
N LEU A 99 2.81 1.90 -17.12
CA LEU A 99 3.93 0.97 -17.12
C LEU A 99 3.41 -0.47 -17.18
N LEU A 100 4.01 -1.31 -18.04
CA LEU A 100 3.69 -2.75 -18.12
C LEU A 100 4.96 -3.58 -17.89
N ALA A 101 4.87 -4.64 -17.10
CA ALA A 101 6.00 -5.49 -16.74
C ALA A 101 5.65 -6.98 -16.70
N LEU A 102 6.62 -7.85 -16.98
CA LEU A 102 6.57 -9.27 -16.63
C LEU A 102 6.80 -9.44 -15.14
N GLU A 103 5.98 -10.26 -14.50
CA GLU A 103 6.19 -10.68 -13.13
C GLU A 103 6.84 -12.06 -13.07
N MET A 104 7.94 -12.15 -12.31
CA MET A 104 8.64 -13.39 -12.02
C MET A 104 8.07 -14.06 -10.76
N LYS A 105 8.21 -15.38 -10.65
CA LYS A 105 7.82 -16.13 -9.44
C LYS A 105 8.47 -15.64 -8.13
N GLY A 106 9.63 -15.00 -8.21
CA GLY A 106 10.32 -14.39 -7.07
C GLY A 106 9.82 -13.00 -6.70
N GLY A 107 8.72 -12.53 -7.30
CA GLY A 107 8.21 -11.16 -7.16
C GLY A 107 8.86 -10.18 -8.13
N GLY A 108 10.09 -10.43 -8.58
CA GLY A 108 10.83 -9.55 -9.50
C GLY A 108 10.04 -9.10 -10.73
N LYS A 109 10.14 -7.82 -11.11
CA LYS A 109 9.53 -7.24 -12.31
C LYS A 109 10.56 -6.91 -13.40
N SER A 110 10.16 -7.14 -14.65
CA SER A 110 10.93 -6.73 -15.83
C SER A 110 10.04 -5.89 -16.75
N LEU A 111 10.39 -4.61 -16.93
CA LEU A 111 9.60 -3.67 -17.71
C LEU A 111 9.53 -4.10 -19.19
N LEU A 112 8.32 -4.12 -19.74
CA LEU A 112 8.02 -4.49 -21.12
C LEU A 112 7.62 -3.31 -21.98
N ASP A 113 6.89 -2.35 -21.42
CA ASP A 113 6.27 -1.28 -22.20
C ASP A 113 5.91 -0.08 -21.32
N ILE A 114 5.80 1.08 -21.97
CA ILE A 114 5.38 2.34 -21.38
C ILE A 114 4.45 3.01 -22.39
N ARG A 115 3.25 3.39 -21.93
CA ARG A 115 2.29 4.18 -22.70
C ARG A 115 2.03 5.51 -22.02
N THR A 116 1.83 6.56 -22.80
CA THR A 116 1.33 7.85 -22.30
C THR A 116 -0.03 8.15 -22.94
N LEU A 117 -0.75 9.12 -22.37
CA LEU A 117 -2.05 9.57 -22.84
C LEU A 117 -1.94 11.03 -23.27
N LYS A 118 -2.17 11.30 -24.56
CA LYS A 118 -2.20 12.67 -25.09
C LYS A 118 -3.41 12.86 -25.97
N ASP A 119 -4.17 13.93 -25.75
CA ASP A 119 -5.36 14.26 -26.54
C ASP A 119 -6.32 13.06 -26.72
N GLU A 120 -6.58 12.34 -25.63
CA GLU A 120 -7.41 11.11 -25.64
C GLU A 120 -6.89 10.03 -26.61
N LYS A 121 -5.57 9.93 -26.74
CA LYS A 121 -4.92 8.86 -27.50
C LYS A 121 -3.81 8.25 -26.68
N VAL A 122 -3.84 6.93 -26.62
CA VAL A 122 -2.76 6.14 -26.03
C VAL A 122 -1.60 6.05 -27.00
N ILE A 123 -0.44 6.56 -26.60
CA ILE A 123 0.79 6.59 -27.39
C ILE A 123 1.79 5.60 -26.78
N ARG A 124 2.43 4.79 -27.63
CA ARG A 124 3.48 3.87 -27.21
C ARG A 124 4.84 4.56 -27.15
N LEU A 125 5.38 4.70 -25.95
CA LEU A 125 6.67 5.34 -25.73
C LEU A 125 7.84 4.39 -26.01
N ILE A 126 7.68 3.09 -25.82
CA ILE A 126 8.72 2.09 -26.14
C ILE A 126 8.45 1.46 -27.50
N ASN A 127 9.25 1.81 -28.51
CA ASN A 127 8.96 1.46 -29.90
C ASN A 127 10.24 1.27 -30.74
N GLN A 128 10.06 0.98 -32.03
CA GLN A 128 11.18 0.75 -32.96
C GLN A 128 12.01 2.00 -33.22
N GLU A 129 11.39 3.19 -33.19
CA GLU A 129 12.06 4.45 -33.51
C GLU A 129 13.15 4.77 -32.49
N ASN A 130 12.88 4.50 -31.20
CA ASN A 130 13.86 4.62 -30.13
C ASN A 130 14.63 3.34 -29.81
N ARG A 131 14.38 2.26 -30.58
CA ARG A 131 15.01 0.93 -30.46
C ARG A 131 14.78 0.24 -29.10
N LEU A 132 13.64 0.52 -28.48
CA LEU A 132 13.24 -0.11 -27.22
C LEU A 132 12.16 -1.19 -27.41
N ASP A 133 11.69 -1.44 -28.64
CA ASP A 133 10.62 -2.40 -28.96
C ASP A 133 10.91 -3.86 -28.53
N GLN A 134 12.15 -4.17 -28.18
CA GLN A 134 12.60 -5.50 -27.74
C GLN A 134 13.02 -5.56 -26.26
N ILE A 135 12.64 -4.58 -25.43
CA ILE A 135 13.00 -4.62 -24.01
C ILE A 135 12.28 -5.77 -23.27
N GLY A 136 12.96 -6.31 -22.26
CA GLY A 136 12.61 -7.48 -21.46
C GLY A 136 13.88 -8.18 -20.95
N GLU A 137 13.92 -9.53 -21.00
CA GLU A 137 14.97 -10.36 -20.34
C GLU A 137 16.42 -9.91 -20.56
N ARG A 138 16.85 -9.68 -21.80
CA ARG A 138 18.26 -9.37 -22.13
C ARG A 138 18.52 -7.88 -22.35
N MET A 139 17.45 -7.10 -22.46
CA MET A 139 17.47 -5.68 -22.78
C MET A 139 16.56 -4.98 -21.78
N THR A 140 17.11 -4.47 -20.69
CA THR A 140 16.31 -3.97 -19.58
C THR A 140 16.21 -2.45 -19.62
N VAL A 141 15.06 -1.92 -19.22
CA VAL A 141 14.88 -0.50 -18.92
C VAL A 141 14.58 -0.34 -17.44
N GLY A 142 15.34 0.50 -16.76
CA GLY A 142 15.12 0.91 -15.38
C GLY A 142 14.71 2.37 -15.30
N ILE A 143 13.85 2.69 -14.34
CA ILE A 143 13.43 4.07 -14.04
C ILE A 143 14.45 4.67 -13.07
N LEU A 144 14.98 5.85 -13.38
CA LEU A 144 15.92 6.57 -12.53
C LEU A 144 15.17 7.48 -11.52
N PRO A 145 15.81 7.92 -10.42
CA PRO A 145 15.17 8.77 -9.42
C PRO A 145 14.68 10.14 -9.93
N ASP A 146 15.20 10.59 -11.07
CA ASP A 146 14.76 11.80 -11.78
C ASP A 146 13.70 11.50 -12.85
N ASN A 147 13.09 10.31 -12.80
CA ASN A 147 12.11 9.75 -13.75
C ASN A 147 12.61 9.54 -15.19
N SER A 148 13.89 9.79 -15.46
CA SER A 148 14.49 9.40 -16.74
C SER A 148 14.74 7.89 -16.81
N LEU A 149 15.11 7.38 -17.98
CA LEU A 149 15.20 5.93 -18.20
C LEU A 149 16.64 5.49 -18.48
N LEU A 150 17.06 4.43 -17.81
CA LEU A 150 18.32 3.73 -18.06
C LEU A 150 18.04 2.45 -18.85
N TYR A 151 18.50 2.43 -20.10
CA TYR A 151 18.55 1.22 -20.90
C TYR A 151 19.86 0.48 -20.68
N ARG A 152 19.79 -0.86 -20.62
CA ARG A 152 20.93 -1.77 -20.64
C ARG A 152 20.66 -2.90 -21.62
N GLY A 153 21.44 -2.96 -22.70
CA GLY A 153 21.37 -4.00 -23.72
C GLY A 153 22.68 -4.74 -23.91
N ALA A 154 22.68 -5.74 -24.79
CA ALA A 154 23.89 -6.41 -25.22
C ALA A 154 24.62 -5.56 -26.29
N GLY A 155 25.91 -5.30 -26.08
CA GLY A 155 26.78 -4.66 -27.08
C GLY A 155 27.55 -5.68 -27.92
N THR A 156 28.18 -6.64 -27.25
CA THR A 156 28.85 -7.80 -27.85
C THR A 156 28.50 -9.06 -27.04
N ALA A 157 29.10 -10.21 -27.38
CA ALA A 157 28.93 -11.44 -26.62
C ALA A 157 29.34 -11.31 -25.12
N THR A 158 30.20 -10.33 -24.79
CA THR A 158 30.76 -10.14 -23.45
C THR A 158 30.60 -8.72 -22.89
N SER A 159 29.97 -7.79 -23.64
CA SER A 159 29.82 -6.40 -23.22
C SER A 159 28.36 -5.93 -23.30
N HIS A 160 28.07 -4.88 -22.55
CA HIS A 160 26.77 -4.23 -22.54
C HIS A 160 26.86 -2.86 -23.21
N ILE A 161 25.73 -2.38 -23.70
CA ILE A 161 25.54 -0.99 -24.08
C ILE A 161 24.54 -0.40 -23.10
N TYR A 162 24.89 0.74 -22.52
CA TYR A 162 24.01 1.52 -21.67
C TYR A 162 23.58 2.76 -22.43
N ALA A 163 22.31 3.14 -22.29
CA ALA A 163 21.82 4.39 -22.83
C ALA A 163 20.89 5.09 -21.84
N HIS A 164 21.00 6.41 -21.79
CA HIS A 164 20.14 7.28 -21.01
C HIS A 164 19.09 7.90 -21.93
N TYR A 165 17.83 7.73 -21.56
CA TYR A 165 16.68 8.25 -22.29
C TYR A 165 15.91 9.24 -21.43
N GLN A 166 15.38 10.27 -22.07
CA GLN A 166 14.54 11.30 -21.48
C GLN A 166 13.27 11.46 -22.31
N PHE A 167 12.21 11.99 -21.71
CA PHE A 167 11.03 12.37 -22.47
C PHE A 167 11.35 13.51 -23.44
N SER A 168 10.71 13.51 -24.61
CA SER A 168 10.67 14.69 -25.47
C SER A 168 9.91 15.83 -24.79
N GLU A 169 10.13 17.06 -25.25
CA GLU A 169 9.49 18.26 -24.71
C GLU A 169 7.95 18.20 -24.72
N ASP A 170 7.37 17.47 -25.68
CA ASP A 170 5.93 17.26 -25.81
C ASP A 170 5.40 16.04 -25.03
N GLY A 171 6.27 15.26 -24.40
CA GLY A 171 5.95 14.04 -23.64
C GLY A 171 5.61 12.81 -24.49
N GLN A 172 5.62 12.92 -25.83
CA GLN A 172 5.09 11.87 -26.71
C GLN A 172 6.13 10.84 -27.17
N SER A 173 7.40 11.03 -26.84
CA SER A 173 8.47 10.11 -27.24
C SER A 173 9.60 10.06 -26.20
N LEU A 174 10.41 9.00 -26.29
CA LEU A 174 11.66 8.89 -25.53
C LEU A 174 12.86 9.18 -26.44
N VAL A 175 13.65 10.17 -26.05
CA VAL A 175 14.84 10.63 -26.77
C VAL A 175 16.09 10.10 -26.06
N LYS A 176 16.98 9.47 -26.83
CA LYS A 176 18.28 9.03 -26.32
C LYS A 176 19.19 10.24 -26.11
N ALA A 177 19.47 10.56 -24.85
CA ALA A 177 20.36 11.67 -24.48
C ALA A 177 21.83 11.27 -24.58
N LYS A 178 22.17 10.04 -24.15
CA LYS A 178 23.55 9.56 -24.09
C LYS A 178 23.64 8.04 -24.23
N GLU A 179 24.75 7.55 -24.77
CA GLU A 179 25.08 6.13 -24.88
C GLU A 179 26.53 5.89 -24.46
N ALA A 180 26.79 4.79 -23.76
CA ALA A 180 28.13 4.41 -23.32
C ALA A 180 28.27 2.88 -23.19
N GLN A 181 29.51 2.40 -23.19
CA GLN A 181 29.83 0.98 -22.93
C GLN A 181 29.91 0.68 -21.43
N GLU A 182 30.27 1.66 -20.62
CA GLU A 182 30.32 1.56 -19.16
C GLU A 182 29.22 2.41 -18.53
N LEU A 183 28.58 1.87 -17.49
CA LEU A 183 27.49 2.57 -16.80
C LEU A 183 27.96 3.88 -16.16
N ALA A 184 29.19 3.90 -15.62
CA ALA A 184 29.78 5.08 -14.98
C ALA A 184 29.92 6.26 -15.96
N ASP A 185 30.13 5.97 -17.24
CA ASP A 185 30.33 7.00 -18.26
C ASP A 185 29.04 7.72 -18.60
N LEU A 186 27.85 7.16 -18.30
CA LEU A 186 26.58 7.87 -18.46
C LEU A 186 26.44 9.02 -17.47
N GLY A 187 26.96 8.87 -16.24
CA GLY A 187 26.84 9.85 -15.16
C GLY A 187 25.45 9.88 -14.52
N VAL A 188 24.70 8.78 -14.59
CA VAL A 188 23.36 8.63 -14.01
C VAL A 188 23.40 7.80 -12.72
N GLY A 189 22.38 7.96 -11.87
CA GLY A 189 22.22 7.16 -10.66
C GLY A 189 21.81 5.72 -10.93
N SER A 190 21.57 4.96 -9.86
CA SER A 190 21.00 3.62 -9.94
C SER A 190 19.48 3.70 -10.17
N PRO A 191 18.89 2.79 -10.98
CA PRO A 191 17.44 2.69 -11.10
C PRO A 191 16.75 2.42 -9.77
N ILE A 192 15.53 2.92 -9.61
CA ILE A 192 14.63 2.53 -8.52
C ILE A 192 14.26 1.05 -8.66
N SER A 193 13.95 0.42 -7.53
CA SER A 193 13.42 -0.94 -7.55
C SER A 193 11.97 -0.90 -8.01
N LEU A 194 11.63 -1.65 -9.06
CA LEU A 194 10.23 -1.76 -9.50
C LEU A 194 9.33 -2.38 -8.42
N GLU A 195 9.87 -3.14 -7.47
CA GLU A 195 9.10 -3.75 -6.37
C GLU A 195 8.55 -2.76 -5.36
N THR A 196 9.01 -1.51 -5.37
CA THR A 196 8.44 -0.46 -4.51
C THR A 196 7.16 0.15 -5.09
N LEU A 197 6.81 -0.18 -6.34
CA LEU A 197 5.60 0.30 -7.00
C LEU A 197 4.42 -0.66 -6.75
N SER A 198 3.20 -0.11 -6.72
CA SER A 198 1.99 -0.90 -6.54
C SER A 198 1.45 -1.40 -7.88
N TRP A 199 1.78 -2.65 -8.22
CA TRP A 199 1.38 -3.29 -9.46
C TRP A 199 0.01 -3.97 -9.36
N LYS A 200 -0.74 -3.99 -10.47
CA LYS A 200 -2.02 -4.69 -10.64
C LYS A 200 -1.94 -5.67 -11.81
N SER A 201 -2.73 -6.74 -11.81
CA SER A 201 -2.77 -7.63 -12.97
C SER A 201 -3.39 -6.89 -14.16
N VAL A 202 -2.97 -7.19 -15.40
CA VAL A 202 -3.63 -6.65 -16.60
C VAL A 202 -5.11 -7.08 -16.72
N SER A 203 -5.52 -8.08 -15.94
CA SER A 203 -6.92 -8.48 -15.79
C SER A 203 -7.74 -7.48 -14.95
N ASP A 204 -7.09 -6.68 -14.10
CA ASP A 204 -7.72 -5.69 -13.21
C ASP A 204 -7.89 -4.35 -13.92
N LYS A 205 -9.00 -4.17 -14.64
CA LYS A 205 -9.24 -2.99 -15.49
C LYS A 205 -9.33 -1.69 -14.69
N ILE A 206 -8.97 -0.60 -15.36
CA ILE A 206 -9.11 0.77 -14.86
C ILE A 206 -10.60 1.14 -14.89
N PRO A 207 -11.20 1.59 -13.77
CA PRO A 207 -12.61 1.97 -13.73
C PRO A 207 -12.86 3.22 -14.57
N GLY A 208 -14.05 3.29 -15.18
CA GLY A 208 -14.33 4.29 -16.19
C GLY A 208 -15.25 5.43 -15.86
N GLY A 209 -14.81 6.64 -16.22
CA GLY A 209 -15.60 7.86 -16.13
C GLY A 209 -16.41 8.10 -17.41
N ALA A 210 -17.74 7.99 -17.32
CA ALA A 210 -18.68 8.64 -18.22
C ALA A 210 -19.92 9.10 -17.43
N SER A 211 -20.35 10.32 -17.75
CA SER A 211 -21.01 11.29 -16.86
C SER A 211 -22.49 11.02 -16.51
N ALA A 212 -22.78 11.23 -15.21
CA ALA A 212 -23.99 11.76 -14.57
C ALA A 212 -25.39 11.39 -15.14
N ASP A 213 -26.09 10.52 -14.40
CA ASP A 213 -27.48 10.85 -14.07
C ASP A 213 -27.45 11.78 -12.85
N LYS A 214 -28.18 12.88 -12.90
CA LYS A 214 -28.24 13.92 -11.87
C LYS A 214 -28.97 13.39 -10.63
N GLY A 215 -28.27 12.65 -9.79
CA GLY A 215 -28.43 12.76 -8.34
C GLY A 215 -27.42 13.81 -7.87
N THR A 216 -27.82 14.68 -6.95
CA THR A 216 -26.93 15.49 -6.11
C THR A 216 -25.60 14.80 -5.84
N GLU A 217 -24.47 15.52 -5.87
CA GLU A 217 -23.24 15.09 -5.19
C GLU A 217 -23.58 14.89 -3.70
N GLU A 218 -24.13 13.72 -3.37
CA GLU A 218 -23.70 13.04 -2.18
C GLU A 218 -22.32 12.52 -2.53
N THR A 219 -21.31 13.13 -1.90
CA THR A 219 -20.08 12.45 -1.50
C THR A 219 -20.32 10.94 -1.49
N LYS A 220 -19.70 10.19 -2.42
CA LYS A 220 -19.67 8.72 -2.33
C LYS A 220 -19.25 8.44 -0.88
N PRO A 221 -20.10 7.81 -0.06
CA PRO A 221 -19.85 7.77 1.37
C PRO A 221 -18.48 7.10 1.53
N THR A 222 -17.53 7.80 2.13
CA THR A 222 -16.34 7.15 2.66
C THR A 222 -16.85 6.15 3.67
N VAL A 223 -17.02 4.90 3.23
CA VAL A 223 -17.52 3.83 4.08
C VAL A 223 -16.47 3.65 5.17
N ASP A 224 -16.85 4.00 6.38
CA ASP A 224 -15.97 3.88 7.53
C ASP A 224 -15.89 2.41 7.92
N TYR A 225 -14.84 1.73 7.49
CA TYR A 225 -14.57 0.33 7.81
C TYR A 225 -13.99 0.15 9.22
N SER A 226 -13.78 1.23 9.98
CA SER A 226 -13.29 1.17 11.35
C SER A 226 -14.08 0.28 12.32
N PRO A 227 -15.40 0.03 12.16
CA PRO A 227 -16.12 -0.94 12.98
C PRO A 227 -15.51 -2.35 12.93
N TYR A 228 -14.92 -2.76 11.80
CA TYR A 228 -14.23 -4.05 11.67
C TYR A 228 -13.01 -4.18 12.58
N ASN A 229 -12.43 -3.07 13.05
CA ASN A 229 -11.30 -3.10 13.97
C ASN A 229 -11.65 -3.83 15.28
N SER A 230 -12.91 -3.84 15.70
CA SER A 230 -13.36 -4.61 16.86
C SER A 230 -13.10 -6.12 16.70
N ILE A 231 -13.46 -6.67 15.54
CA ILE A 231 -13.23 -8.07 15.20
C ILE A 231 -11.74 -8.36 15.00
N LEU A 232 -11.03 -7.48 14.30
CA LEU A 232 -9.59 -7.64 14.07
C LEU A 232 -8.82 -7.69 15.40
N LYS A 233 -9.25 -6.94 16.42
CA LYS A 233 -8.65 -6.97 17.77
C LYS A 233 -8.82 -8.33 18.45
N ASP A 234 -9.94 -9.02 18.25
CA ASP A 234 -10.14 -10.35 18.83
C ASP A 234 -9.27 -11.41 18.16
N TYR A 235 -9.04 -11.31 16.84
CA TYR A 235 -8.07 -12.17 16.15
C TYR A 235 -6.62 -11.86 16.54
N GLU A 236 -6.26 -10.57 16.66
CA GLU A 236 -4.95 -10.14 17.15
C GLU A 236 -4.69 -10.62 18.58
N PHE A 237 -5.68 -10.52 19.46
CA PHE A 237 -5.59 -10.97 20.84
C PHE A 237 -5.15 -12.44 20.94
N LEU A 238 -5.68 -13.30 20.08
CA LEU A 238 -5.30 -14.72 20.05
C LEU A 238 -3.84 -14.96 19.64
N LEU A 239 -3.22 -14.06 18.87
CA LEU A 239 -1.80 -14.19 18.49
C LEU A 239 -0.89 -14.17 19.73
N ASP A 240 -1.25 -13.33 20.72
CA ASP A 240 -0.51 -13.13 21.96
C ASP A 240 -1.01 -14.01 23.11
N HIS A 241 -2.30 -14.37 23.10
CA HIS A 241 -2.99 -15.11 24.18
C HIS A 241 -3.45 -16.49 23.71
N LYS A 242 -2.49 -17.29 23.23
CA LYS A 242 -2.70 -18.58 22.52
C LYS A 242 -3.50 -19.66 23.29
N SER A 243 -3.72 -19.47 24.59
CA SER A 243 -4.48 -20.37 25.47
C SER A 243 -5.90 -19.87 25.80
N GLU A 244 -6.26 -18.67 25.37
CA GLU A 244 -7.56 -18.06 25.64
C GLU A 244 -8.54 -18.27 24.49
N VAL A 245 -9.84 -18.14 24.79
CA VAL A 245 -10.92 -18.41 23.84
C VAL A 245 -11.75 -17.15 23.64
N LYS A 246 -12.02 -16.82 22.37
CA LYS A 246 -12.95 -15.77 21.96
C LYS A 246 -14.16 -16.38 21.29
N ASP A 247 -15.34 -16.11 21.83
CA ASP A 247 -16.62 -16.67 21.35
C ASP A 247 -17.25 -15.89 20.18
N ASN A 248 -16.79 -14.66 19.96
CA ASN A 248 -17.31 -13.76 18.94
C ASN A 248 -16.65 -13.92 17.55
N ILE A 249 -15.67 -14.81 17.43
CA ILE A 249 -14.94 -15.12 16.19
C ILE A 249 -14.99 -16.63 15.89
N ASN A 250 -14.33 -17.07 14.82
CA ASN A 250 -14.27 -18.48 14.44
C ASN A 250 -13.60 -19.36 15.49
N LEU A 251 -14.25 -20.46 15.88
CA LEU A 251 -13.73 -21.38 16.90
C LEU A 251 -12.43 -22.08 16.46
N THR A 252 -12.26 -22.33 15.16
CA THR A 252 -11.01 -22.84 14.58
C THR A 252 -9.85 -21.87 14.81
N ALA A 253 -10.10 -20.56 14.88
CA ALA A 253 -9.05 -19.58 15.18
C ALA A 253 -8.47 -19.78 16.59
N ASN A 254 -9.32 -20.04 17.60
CA ASN A 254 -8.88 -20.38 18.96
C ASN A 254 -7.95 -21.61 18.96
N VAL A 255 -8.27 -22.63 18.14
CA VAL A 255 -7.43 -23.83 18.00
C VAL A 255 -6.10 -23.49 17.30
N TYR A 256 -6.15 -22.71 16.23
CA TYR A 256 -4.96 -22.35 15.46
C TYR A 256 -4.00 -21.48 16.24
N ALA A 257 -4.50 -20.62 17.13
CA ALA A 257 -3.68 -19.77 18.00
C ALA A 257 -2.69 -20.59 18.84
N GLY A 258 -3.11 -21.78 19.31
CA GLY A 258 -2.23 -22.71 20.03
C GLY A 258 -1.18 -23.43 19.18
N MET A 259 -1.27 -23.38 17.84
CA MET A 259 -0.40 -24.12 16.92
C MET A 259 0.70 -23.22 16.34
N ALA A 260 1.97 -23.52 16.61
CA ALA A 260 3.09 -22.63 16.27
C ALA A 260 3.19 -22.18 14.80
N GLU A 261 2.80 -23.02 13.83
CA GLU A 261 2.88 -22.69 12.39
C GLU A 261 1.62 -22.01 11.81
N ARG A 262 0.45 -22.22 12.42
CA ARG A 262 -0.85 -21.66 11.97
C ARG A 262 -1.25 -20.41 12.75
N SER A 263 -0.71 -20.23 13.95
CA SER A 263 -1.02 -19.12 14.86
C SER A 263 -0.43 -17.78 14.48
N GLN A 264 0.59 -17.72 13.61
CA GLN A 264 1.41 -16.49 13.49
C GLN A 264 0.92 -15.49 12.44
N ALA A 265 -0.17 -15.75 11.72
CA ALA A 265 -0.48 -14.98 10.52
C ALA A 265 -1.97 -14.89 10.20
N PHE A 266 -2.86 -14.72 11.19
CA PHE A 266 -4.23 -14.34 10.85
C PHE A 266 -4.19 -13.09 9.98
N THR A 267 -4.79 -13.17 8.80
CA THR A 267 -4.83 -12.06 7.85
C THR A 267 -6.24 -11.86 7.35
N TYR A 268 -6.52 -10.67 6.85
CA TYR A 268 -7.80 -10.33 6.26
C TYR A 268 -7.66 -9.69 4.89
N ALA A 269 -8.72 -9.78 4.09
CA ALA A 269 -8.89 -9.07 2.83
C ALA A 269 -10.29 -8.45 2.77
N MET A 270 -10.44 -7.39 1.98
CA MET A 270 -11.72 -6.71 1.74
C MET A 270 -12.25 -7.10 0.37
N VAL A 271 -13.50 -7.58 0.31
CA VAL A 271 -14.14 -7.97 -0.95
C VAL A 271 -15.62 -7.61 -0.92
N ASP A 272 -16.07 -6.75 -1.83
CA ASP A 272 -17.50 -6.51 -2.11
C ASP A 272 -18.13 -7.75 -2.78
N MET A 273 -18.78 -8.60 -1.98
CA MET A 273 -19.34 -9.88 -2.43
C MET A 273 -20.65 -9.71 -3.20
N ASP A 274 -21.49 -8.75 -2.80
CA ASP A 274 -22.81 -8.53 -3.43
C ASP A 274 -22.84 -7.37 -4.45
N LYS A 275 -21.70 -6.70 -4.65
CA LYS A 275 -21.50 -5.58 -5.56
C LYS A 275 -22.33 -4.36 -5.18
N ASN A 276 -22.55 -4.16 -3.87
CA ASN A 276 -23.31 -3.03 -3.33
C ASN A 276 -22.44 -1.79 -3.05
N GLY A 277 -21.12 -1.89 -3.23
CA GLY A 277 -20.15 -0.83 -2.95
C GLY A 277 -19.64 -0.78 -1.50
N ILE A 278 -19.99 -1.76 -0.66
CA ILE A 278 -19.50 -1.99 0.70
C ILE A 278 -18.75 -3.32 0.71
N ASP A 279 -17.48 -3.29 1.08
CA ASP A 279 -16.66 -4.49 1.12
C ASP A 279 -16.95 -5.34 2.38
N GLU A 280 -17.08 -6.66 2.20
CA GLU A 280 -17.04 -7.62 3.30
C GLU A 280 -15.60 -7.87 3.77
N LEU A 281 -15.43 -8.03 5.08
CA LEU A 281 -14.19 -8.47 5.71
C LEU A 281 -14.07 -9.99 5.68
N ILE A 282 -13.08 -10.50 4.94
CA ILE A 282 -12.76 -11.93 4.86
C ILE A 282 -11.54 -12.21 5.74
N VAL A 283 -11.68 -13.01 6.80
CA VAL A 283 -10.58 -13.39 7.69
C VAL A 283 -10.07 -14.80 7.36
N SER A 284 -8.76 -14.99 7.33
CA SER A 284 -8.09 -16.25 6.99
C SER A 284 -6.99 -16.64 7.98
N SER A 285 -6.60 -17.91 7.96
CA SER A 285 -5.50 -18.43 8.82
C SER A 285 -4.11 -17.95 8.40
N LYS A 286 -3.88 -17.73 7.10
CA LYS A 286 -2.65 -17.14 6.50
C LYS A 286 -2.86 -16.85 5.02
N ASN A 287 -2.97 -15.59 4.64
CA ASN A 287 -3.04 -15.10 3.25
C ASN A 287 -4.00 -15.90 2.35
N GLY A 288 -5.21 -16.17 2.85
CA GLY A 288 -6.24 -16.88 2.09
C GLY A 288 -6.08 -18.40 2.04
N SER A 289 -5.14 -18.98 2.78
CA SER A 289 -4.94 -20.45 2.82
C SER A 289 -6.21 -21.19 3.24
N GLU A 290 -6.90 -20.69 4.27
CA GLU A 290 -8.19 -21.18 4.73
C GLU A 290 -9.03 -19.99 5.21
N ILE A 291 -10.24 -19.82 4.64
CA ILE A 291 -11.21 -18.83 5.12
C ILE A 291 -11.74 -19.29 6.49
N LEU A 292 -11.67 -18.40 7.47
CA LEU A 292 -12.14 -18.62 8.83
C LEU A 292 -13.46 -17.87 9.08
N ASP A 293 -13.55 -16.60 8.70
CA ASP A 293 -14.81 -15.87 8.86
C ASP A 293 -15.04 -14.86 7.74
N ILE A 294 -16.30 -14.47 7.58
CA ILE A 294 -16.77 -13.42 6.70
C ILE A 294 -17.70 -12.50 7.51
N PHE A 295 -17.45 -11.20 7.44
CA PHE A 295 -18.26 -10.18 8.09
C PHE A 295 -18.69 -9.10 7.10
N THR A 296 -19.92 -8.63 7.21
CA THR A 296 -20.44 -7.49 6.45
C THR A 296 -20.70 -6.31 7.39
N LEU A 297 -20.84 -5.12 6.81
CA LEU A 297 -21.11 -3.88 7.52
C LEU A 297 -22.48 -3.37 7.12
N LYS A 298 -23.37 -3.23 8.11
CA LYS A 298 -24.71 -2.67 7.90
C LYS A 298 -25.03 -1.71 9.03
N ASP A 299 -25.42 -0.48 8.69
CA ASP A 299 -25.72 0.58 9.65
C ASP A 299 -24.59 0.80 10.69
N GLN A 300 -23.33 0.79 10.24
CA GLN A 300 -22.12 0.87 11.08
C GLN A 300 -21.96 -0.27 12.10
N LYS A 301 -22.74 -1.35 11.97
CA LYS A 301 -22.65 -2.55 12.80
C LYS A 301 -22.05 -3.68 12.00
N VAL A 302 -21.07 -4.34 12.62
CA VAL A 302 -20.45 -5.53 12.05
C VAL A 302 -21.39 -6.71 12.25
N ILE A 303 -21.69 -7.41 11.16
CA ILE A 303 -22.52 -8.62 11.16
C ILE A 303 -21.66 -9.79 10.69
N ARG A 304 -21.62 -10.85 11.48
CA ARG A 304 -20.93 -12.10 11.10
C ARG A 304 -21.82 -12.94 10.18
N LEU A 305 -21.39 -13.11 8.94
CA LEU A 305 -22.11 -13.89 7.93
C LEU A 305 -21.90 -15.40 8.11
N THR A 306 -20.69 -15.81 8.52
CA THR A 306 -20.30 -17.21 8.78
C THR A 306 -20.64 -17.62 10.22
N ASN A 307 -21.91 -17.51 10.58
CA ASN A 307 -22.40 -17.73 11.95
C ASN A 307 -22.97 -19.14 12.18
N SER A 308 -23.50 -19.36 13.39
CA SER A 308 -24.04 -20.64 13.83
C SER A 308 -25.38 -21.03 13.20
N GLU A 309 -26.17 -20.07 12.68
CA GLU A 309 -27.43 -20.37 11.98
C GLU A 309 -27.15 -21.24 10.74
N ASN A 310 -26.09 -20.91 10.01
CA ASN A 310 -25.61 -21.67 8.85
C ASN A 310 -24.59 -22.77 9.20
N LYS A 311 -24.37 -23.03 10.50
CA LYS A 311 -23.38 -23.99 11.04
C LYS A 311 -21.92 -23.68 10.67
N MET A 312 -21.61 -22.46 10.23
CA MET A 312 -20.30 -22.05 9.72
C MET A 312 -19.32 -21.57 10.79
N GLN A 313 -19.65 -21.67 12.07
CA GLN A 313 -18.80 -21.19 13.18
C GLN A 313 -17.45 -21.93 13.32
N MET A 314 -17.27 -23.04 12.57
CA MET A 314 -16.06 -23.86 12.52
C MET A 314 -15.46 -23.98 11.11
N LEU A 315 -15.62 -22.95 10.26
CA LEU A 315 -14.88 -22.91 8.99
C LEU A 315 -13.36 -23.07 9.23
N GLY A 316 -12.69 -23.79 8.33
CA GLY A 316 -11.30 -24.23 8.46
C GLY A 316 -11.08 -25.66 7.96
N THR A 317 -10.18 -26.42 8.60
CA THR A 317 -9.71 -27.75 8.12
C THR A 317 -10.78 -28.69 7.54
N ARG A 318 -11.85 -28.99 8.29
CA ARG A 318 -12.91 -29.95 7.89
C ARG A 318 -14.17 -29.31 7.32
N PHE A 319 -14.27 -27.99 7.40
CA PHE A 319 -15.34 -27.20 6.83
C PHE A 319 -14.72 -26.10 5.98
N LYS A 320 -14.43 -26.44 4.72
CA LYS A 320 -13.73 -25.53 3.82
C LYS A 320 -14.71 -24.57 3.16
N ALA A 321 -14.28 -23.33 2.98
CA ALA A 321 -15.00 -22.31 2.25
C ALA A 321 -14.11 -21.76 1.12
N TYR A 322 -14.74 -21.46 0.00
CA TYR A 322 -14.10 -20.88 -1.18
C TYR A 322 -14.99 -19.75 -1.70
N LEU A 323 -14.41 -18.57 -1.89
CA LEU A 323 -15.09 -17.47 -2.55
C LEU A 323 -15.13 -17.73 -4.06
N LEU A 324 -16.24 -17.42 -4.71
CA LEU A 324 -16.44 -17.58 -6.14
C LEU A 324 -16.32 -16.21 -6.84
N GLU A 325 -15.89 -16.21 -8.11
CA GLU A 325 -15.71 -14.95 -8.88
C GLU A 325 -17.01 -14.15 -9.06
N ASP A 326 -18.17 -14.81 -8.93
CA ASP A 326 -19.48 -14.19 -9.02
C ASP A 326 -20.01 -13.64 -7.68
N GLY A 327 -19.18 -13.66 -6.62
CA GLY A 327 -19.52 -13.16 -5.29
C GLY A 327 -20.21 -14.16 -4.37
N LYS A 328 -20.48 -15.39 -4.83
CA LYS A 328 -21.07 -16.44 -4.00
C LYS A 328 -20.02 -17.13 -3.13
N LEU A 329 -20.47 -17.77 -2.06
CA LEU A 329 -19.64 -18.60 -1.20
C LEU A 329 -19.93 -20.08 -1.47
N TYR A 330 -18.90 -20.86 -1.76
CA TYR A 330 -18.99 -22.30 -1.89
C TYR A 330 -18.34 -22.99 -0.70
N THR A 331 -19.04 -23.94 -0.09
CA THR A 331 -18.51 -24.66 1.07
C THR A 331 -18.55 -26.17 0.92
N GLN A 332 -17.57 -26.83 1.54
CA GLN A 332 -17.45 -28.27 1.65
C GLN A 332 -17.41 -28.66 3.13
N TRP A 333 -18.42 -29.40 3.59
CA TRP A 333 -18.52 -29.83 4.97
C TRP A 333 -18.52 -31.35 5.08
N ASN A 334 -17.59 -31.89 5.86
CA ASN A 334 -17.62 -33.30 6.26
C ASN A 334 -18.07 -33.42 7.73
N PRO A 335 -19.30 -33.88 8.02
CA PRO A 335 -19.90 -33.86 9.35
C PRO A 335 -19.28 -34.86 10.35
N PHE A 336 -18.71 -35.98 9.90
CA PHE A 336 -18.24 -37.05 10.79
C PHE A 336 -16.88 -37.62 10.38
N ALA A 337 -15.97 -37.76 11.34
CA ALA A 337 -14.71 -38.46 11.12
C ALA A 337 -14.98 -39.92 10.77
N GLY A 338 -14.71 -40.31 9.53
CA GLY A 338 -14.92 -41.67 9.01
C GLY A 338 -16.10 -41.82 8.03
N ASP A 339 -16.93 -40.78 7.87
CA ASP A 339 -17.93 -40.73 6.79
C ASP A 339 -17.28 -40.08 5.54
N PRO A 340 -17.22 -40.76 4.39
CA PRO A 340 -16.67 -40.17 3.17
C PRO A 340 -17.58 -39.08 2.58
N GLN A 341 -18.82 -38.95 3.05
CA GLN A 341 -19.81 -38.04 2.47
C GLN A 341 -19.50 -36.57 2.80
N THR A 342 -19.09 -35.82 1.77
CA THR A 342 -18.95 -34.37 1.83
C THR A 342 -20.24 -33.71 1.36
N ILE A 343 -20.72 -32.73 2.12
CA ILE A 343 -21.86 -31.89 1.74
C ILE A 343 -21.30 -30.65 1.06
N HIS A 344 -21.79 -30.40 -0.15
CA HIS A 344 -21.39 -29.30 -1.01
C HIS A 344 -22.53 -28.29 -1.02
N THR A 345 -22.25 -27.02 -0.71
CA THR A 345 -23.30 -25.99 -0.62
C THR A 345 -22.84 -24.67 -1.23
N ILE A 346 -23.69 -24.07 -2.08
CA ILE A 346 -23.54 -22.68 -2.57
C ILE A 346 -24.42 -21.78 -1.72
N TRP A 347 -23.84 -20.66 -1.30
CA TRP A 347 -24.48 -19.61 -0.55
C TRP A 347 -24.36 -18.30 -1.29
N LYS A 348 -25.36 -17.44 -1.12
CA LYS A 348 -25.37 -16.09 -1.68
C LYS A 348 -25.73 -15.11 -0.56
N LEU A 349 -25.06 -13.97 -0.52
CA LEU A 349 -25.51 -12.86 0.34
C LEU A 349 -26.91 -12.41 -0.11
N ASN A 350 -27.83 -12.30 0.84
CA ASN A 350 -29.21 -11.90 0.57
C ASN A 350 -29.27 -10.45 0.06
N SER A 351 -30.40 -10.04 -0.52
CA SER A 351 -30.57 -8.65 -0.96
C SER A 351 -30.52 -7.62 0.17
N GLY A 352 -30.62 -8.08 1.42
CA GLY A 352 -30.47 -7.25 2.62
C GLY A 352 -29.02 -7.05 3.06
N GLY A 353 -28.05 -7.72 2.44
CA GLY A 353 -26.63 -7.60 2.76
C GLY A 353 -26.25 -8.10 4.15
N ASP A 354 -27.08 -8.89 4.83
CA ASP A 354 -26.89 -9.24 6.25
C ASP A 354 -26.91 -10.73 6.56
N LYS A 355 -27.24 -11.57 5.57
CA LYS A 355 -27.32 -13.03 5.75
C LYS A 355 -26.90 -13.78 4.50
N LEU A 356 -26.20 -14.90 4.70
CA LEU A 356 -25.97 -15.89 3.65
C LEU A 356 -27.19 -16.81 3.52
N GLU A 357 -27.76 -16.86 2.33
CA GLU A 357 -28.86 -17.74 1.95
C GLU A 357 -28.34 -18.94 1.15
N LYS A 358 -28.84 -20.13 1.48
CA LYS A 358 -28.53 -21.36 0.77
C LYS A 358 -29.17 -21.33 -0.62
N VAL A 359 -28.36 -21.37 -1.66
CA VAL A 359 -28.81 -21.45 -3.05
C VAL A 359 -29.04 -22.91 -3.45
N LYS A 360 -28.07 -23.77 -3.15
CA LYS A 360 -28.07 -25.17 -3.58
C LYS A 360 -27.18 -26.02 -2.68
N GLU A 361 -27.61 -27.24 -2.39
CA GLU A 361 -26.85 -28.22 -1.61
C GLU A 361 -26.95 -29.60 -2.25
N ALA A 362 -25.84 -30.32 -2.31
CA ALA A 362 -25.79 -31.68 -2.80
C ALA A 362 -24.67 -32.49 -2.17
N LYS A 363 -24.63 -33.79 -2.50
CA LYS A 363 -23.63 -34.75 -1.98
C LYS A 363 -22.39 -34.87 -2.88
N THR A 364 -22.40 -34.23 -4.05
CA THR A 364 -21.30 -34.20 -5.00
C THR A 364 -21.08 -32.77 -5.50
N GLU A 365 -19.83 -32.42 -5.83
CA GLU A 365 -19.47 -31.10 -6.35
C GLU A 365 -20.10 -30.83 -7.73
N ASP A 366 -20.16 -31.86 -8.59
CA ASP A 366 -20.74 -31.76 -9.95
C ASP A 366 -22.23 -31.42 -9.92
N GLU A 367 -22.98 -32.01 -8.98
CA GLU A 367 -24.41 -31.69 -8.82
C GLU A 367 -24.61 -30.24 -8.40
N VAL A 368 -23.73 -29.69 -7.58
CA VAL A 368 -23.79 -28.29 -7.13
C VAL A 368 -23.36 -27.35 -8.26
N SER A 369 -22.27 -27.70 -8.96
CA SER A 369 -21.62 -26.90 -10.01
C SER A 369 -21.31 -25.47 -9.55
N PRO A 370 -20.34 -25.29 -8.62
CA PRO A 370 -20.10 -24.00 -7.95
C PRO A 370 -19.54 -22.90 -8.86
N GLY A 371 -19.12 -23.20 -10.08
CA GLY A 371 -18.45 -22.22 -10.96
C GLY A 371 -16.99 -21.98 -10.58
N THR A 372 -16.44 -20.87 -11.04
CA THR A 372 -15.01 -20.55 -10.87
C THR A 372 -14.71 -20.04 -9.46
N ARG A 373 -13.75 -20.69 -8.79
CA ARG A 373 -13.23 -20.24 -7.50
C ARG A 373 -12.33 -19.02 -7.71
N MET A 374 -12.52 -18.00 -6.89
CA MET A 374 -11.66 -16.82 -6.86
C MET A 374 -10.24 -17.21 -6.44
N ASN A 375 -9.24 -16.67 -7.13
CA ASN A 375 -7.85 -16.81 -6.72
C ASN A 375 -7.54 -15.86 -5.55
N LEU A 376 -7.65 -16.39 -4.33
CA LEU A 376 -7.39 -15.63 -3.10
C LEU A 376 -5.97 -15.06 -3.01
N SER A 377 -5.00 -15.61 -3.75
CA SER A 377 -3.61 -15.10 -3.78
C SER A 377 -3.50 -13.72 -4.42
N ASN A 378 -4.50 -13.32 -5.22
CA ASN A 378 -4.53 -12.01 -5.87
C ASN A 378 -5.13 -10.92 -4.97
N LEU A 379 -5.70 -11.29 -3.82
CA LEU A 379 -6.21 -10.32 -2.86
C LEU A 379 -5.07 -9.68 -2.07
N THR A 380 -5.24 -8.40 -1.73
CA THR A 380 -4.33 -7.74 -0.80
C THR A 380 -4.67 -8.18 0.63
N TRP A 381 -3.90 -9.15 1.13
CA TRP A 381 -4.00 -9.62 2.49
C TRP A 381 -3.23 -8.70 3.43
N LYS A 382 -3.91 -8.22 4.47
CA LYS A 382 -3.33 -7.44 5.56
C LYS A 382 -3.27 -8.27 6.83
N SER A 383 -2.27 -8.03 7.66
CA SER A 383 -2.22 -8.60 9.00
C SER A 383 -3.41 -8.11 9.81
N VAL A 384 -4.00 -8.95 10.66
CA VAL A 384 -5.06 -8.49 11.60
C VAL A 384 -4.58 -7.40 12.55
N THR A 385 -3.26 -7.17 12.69
CA THR A 385 -2.66 -6.04 13.42
C THR A 385 -2.78 -4.71 12.67
N GLU A 386 -2.95 -4.74 11.35
CA GLU A 386 -3.21 -3.55 10.53
C GLU A 386 -4.68 -3.17 10.66
N LYS A 387 -4.96 -2.01 11.25
CA LYS A 387 -6.33 -1.54 11.52
C LYS A 387 -6.76 -0.50 10.48
N PHE A 388 -8.06 -0.41 10.23
CA PHE A 388 -8.64 0.67 9.43
C PHE A 388 -8.48 2.00 10.16
N ALA A 389 -8.12 3.04 9.41
CA ALA A 389 -8.15 4.40 9.92
C ALA A 389 -9.59 4.76 10.31
N THR A 390 -9.79 5.23 11.53
CA THR A 390 -11.10 5.72 11.97
C THR A 390 -11.40 7.03 11.27
N THR A 391 -12.48 7.07 10.49
CA THR A 391 -12.97 8.32 9.92
C THR A 391 -13.62 9.13 11.04
N SER A 392 -12.82 9.94 11.75
CA SER A 392 -13.35 10.85 12.75
C SER A 392 -14.14 11.94 12.03
N SER A 393 -15.47 11.79 12.01
CA SER A 393 -16.39 12.88 11.76
C SER A 393 -15.97 14.07 12.64
N SER A 394 -15.78 15.21 12.00
CA SER A 394 -15.40 16.48 12.59
C SER A 394 -16.38 16.87 13.70
N THR A 395 -16.05 16.46 14.91
CA THR A 395 -16.38 17.15 16.15
C THR A 395 -15.09 17.20 16.95
N SER A 396 -14.68 18.42 17.28
CA SER A 396 -13.52 18.74 18.10
C SER A 396 -13.47 17.87 19.36
N LYS A 397 -12.71 16.78 19.28
CA LYS A 397 -12.16 16.04 20.42
C LYS A 397 -10.79 15.54 19.97
N THR A 398 -9.77 16.02 20.67
CA THR A 398 -8.36 15.68 20.57
C THR A 398 -8.15 14.16 20.73
N VAL A 399 -8.39 13.40 19.67
CA VAL A 399 -7.82 12.04 19.51
C VAL A 399 -6.37 12.26 19.14
N SER A 400 -5.43 11.89 20.02
CA SER A 400 -4.04 12.14 19.66
C SER A 400 -3.61 11.29 18.49
N SER A 401 -2.86 11.93 17.62
CA SER A 401 -1.74 11.32 16.94
C SER A 401 -0.92 10.46 17.92
N LYS A 402 -0.55 9.26 17.47
CA LYS A 402 0.50 8.46 18.11
C LYS A 402 1.75 9.33 18.33
N MET A 403 2.39 9.23 19.49
CA MET A 403 3.63 9.97 19.79
C MET A 403 4.70 9.73 18.72
N ASP A 404 5.15 10.80 18.09
CA ASP A 404 6.19 10.78 17.05
C ASP A 404 7.52 11.30 17.61
N ILE A 405 8.36 10.36 18.04
CA ILE A 405 9.67 10.66 18.64
C ILE A 405 10.68 11.26 17.65
N ASN A 406 10.52 11.06 16.34
CA ASN A 406 11.40 11.66 15.34
C ASN A 406 11.07 13.15 15.19
N SER A 407 9.77 13.47 15.15
CA SER A 407 9.30 14.86 15.12
C SER A 407 9.69 15.60 16.41
N ILE A 408 9.51 14.98 17.59
CA ILE A 408 9.90 15.58 18.88
C ILE A 408 11.41 15.83 18.90
N LYS A 409 12.24 14.89 18.42
CA LYS A 409 13.70 15.07 18.35
C LYS A 409 14.10 16.28 17.48
N ASN A 410 13.33 16.57 16.45
CA ASN A 410 13.53 17.72 15.55
C ASN A 410 12.89 19.02 16.05
N GLY A 411 12.32 19.02 17.26
CA GLY A 411 11.71 20.20 17.88
C GLY A 411 10.22 20.39 17.58
N ASP A 412 9.56 19.42 16.93
CA ASP A 412 8.12 19.43 16.70
C ASP A 412 7.40 18.56 17.73
N PHE A 413 6.72 19.21 18.67
CA PHE A 413 5.99 18.56 19.77
C PHE A 413 4.51 18.36 19.45
N SER A 414 4.07 18.61 18.20
CA SER A 414 2.66 18.52 17.79
C SER A 414 2.01 17.18 18.14
N SER A 415 2.78 16.09 18.07
CA SER A 415 2.27 14.74 18.34
C SER A 415 1.95 14.47 19.82
N ILE A 416 2.45 15.30 20.74
CA ILE A 416 2.28 15.14 22.19
C ILE A 416 1.59 16.33 22.86
N GLU A 417 0.98 17.21 22.07
CA GLU A 417 0.23 18.35 22.59
C GLU A 417 -0.81 17.91 23.64
N GLY A 418 -0.95 18.76 24.66
CA GLY A 418 -1.89 18.55 25.75
C GLY A 418 -1.22 18.21 27.08
N ARG A 419 -2.06 17.79 28.02
CA ARG A 419 -1.68 17.57 29.42
C ARG A 419 -1.36 16.10 29.66
N TRP A 420 -0.28 15.85 30.39
CA TRP A 420 0.21 14.53 30.78
C TRP A 420 0.24 14.44 32.30
N SER A 421 -0.38 13.40 32.87
CA SER A 421 -0.55 13.24 34.31
C SER A 421 -0.33 11.80 34.77
N LYS A 422 0.06 11.64 36.04
CA LYS A 422 0.13 10.36 36.75
C LYS A 422 -1.22 9.94 37.35
N GLY A 423 -2.21 10.84 37.37
CA GLY A 423 -3.56 10.57 37.87
C GLY A 423 -3.70 10.43 39.41
N ASN A 424 -2.59 10.43 40.15
CA ASN A 424 -2.54 10.20 41.60
C ASN A 424 -1.94 11.36 42.42
N GLY A 425 -1.83 12.57 41.83
CA GLY A 425 -1.45 13.80 42.54
C GLY A 425 0.03 14.21 42.45
N GLY A 426 0.62 14.20 41.25
CA GLY A 426 1.97 14.72 40.97
C GLY A 426 1.97 15.94 40.04
N GLU A 427 3.15 16.47 39.70
CA GLU A 427 3.30 17.58 38.75
C GLU A 427 3.02 17.09 37.31
N ASP A 428 2.05 17.72 36.66
CA ASP A 428 1.67 17.45 35.28
C ASP A 428 2.60 18.17 34.31
N LEU A 429 2.77 17.58 33.13
CA LEU A 429 3.45 18.22 32.01
C LEU A 429 2.41 18.69 30.99
N VAL A 430 2.54 19.91 30.49
CA VAL A 430 1.68 20.43 29.41
C VAL A 430 2.57 20.79 28.24
N PHE A 431 2.29 20.23 27.07
CA PHE A 431 3.00 20.50 25.82
C PHE A 431 2.13 21.27 24.84
N SER A 432 2.76 22.19 24.12
CA SER A 432 2.30 22.75 22.85
C SER A 432 3.17 22.20 21.72
N LYS A 433 2.82 22.43 20.45
CA LYS A 433 3.67 22.12 19.28
C LYS A 433 5.09 22.68 19.40
N ASP A 434 5.27 23.77 20.13
CA ASP A 434 6.53 24.49 20.26
C ASP A 434 7.36 24.01 21.47
N GLY A 435 6.83 23.09 22.29
CA GLY A 435 7.53 22.51 23.44
C GLY A 435 6.74 22.52 24.74
N LEU A 436 7.46 22.28 25.84
CA LEU A 436 6.91 22.24 27.19
C LEU A 436 6.45 23.64 27.63
N VAL A 437 5.19 23.74 28.04
CA VAL A 437 4.54 24.97 28.52
C VAL A 437 4.43 25.00 30.04
N ALA A 438 4.09 23.86 30.65
CA ALA A 438 4.01 23.73 32.10
C ALA A 438 4.79 22.49 32.57
N PRO A 439 5.58 22.61 33.65
CA PRO A 439 5.72 23.79 34.52
C PRO A 439 6.64 24.87 33.90
N GLU A 440 6.29 26.16 34.06
CA GLU A 440 6.92 27.29 33.34
C GLU A 440 8.44 27.42 33.56
N GLN A 441 8.94 27.05 34.74
CA GLN A 441 10.38 27.11 35.04
C GLN A 441 11.19 25.93 34.48
N PHE A 442 10.55 24.95 33.85
CA PHE A 442 11.23 23.78 33.28
C PHE A 442 11.26 23.83 31.76
N LYS A 443 12.27 23.17 31.19
CA LYS A 443 12.39 22.98 29.74
C LYS A 443 12.79 21.55 29.39
N VAL A 444 12.39 21.11 28.20
CA VAL A 444 12.93 19.93 27.53
C VAL A 444 14.02 20.40 26.58
N ASP A 445 15.25 19.94 26.78
CA ASP A 445 16.40 20.28 25.95
C ASP A 445 16.76 19.09 25.06
N LEU A 446 16.68 19.32 23.74
CA LEU A 446 16.86 18.31 22.71
C LEU A 446 18.31 18.24 22.19
N ALA A 447 19.20 19.16 22.59
CA ALA A 447 20.57 19.22 22.08
C ALA A 447 21.38 17.94 22.36
N GLU A 448 21.13 17.31 23.52
CA GLU A 448 21.74 16.02 23.92
C GLU A 448 20.75 14.84 23.80
N SER A 449 19.74 14.94 22.93
CA SER A 449 18.71 13.90 22.83
C SER A 449 19.11 12.72 21.94
N GLU A 450 18.73 11.51 22.37
CA GLU A 450 19.02 10.26 21.68
C GLU A 450 17.77 9.39 21.56
N ILE A 451 17.63 8.68 20.45
CA ILE A 451 16.62 7.62 20.31
C ILE A 451 17.35 6.32 20.59
N VAL A 452 16.90 5.60 21.62
CA VAL A 452 17.49 4.33 22.05
C VAL A 452 16.35 3.40 22.41
N ASN A 453 16.36 2.18 21.87
CA ASN A 453 15.31 1.18 22.07
C ASN A 453 13.90 1.73 21.72
N ASP A 454 13.82 2.43 20.59
CA ASP A 454 12.58 2.99 20.03
C ASP A 454 11.83 4.00 20.91
N PHE A 455 12.50 4.60 21.89
CA PHE A 455 12.01 5.77 22.62
C PHE A 455 13.04 6.91 22.61
N LEU A 456 12.58 8.15 22.75
CA LEU A 456 13.44 9.33 22.80
C LEU A 456 13.81 9.63 24.25
N ARG A 457 15.10 9.80 24.52
CA ARG A 457 15.63 10.33 25.77
C ARG A 457 16.13 11.74 25.53
N ALA A 458 15.76 12.67 26.39
CA ALA A 458 16.18 14.06 26.36
C ALA A 458 16.46 14.58 27.78
N ARG A 459 16.95 15.82 27.88
CA ARG A 459 17.13 16.50 29.17
C ARG A 459 15.85 17.22 29.57
N TYR A 460 15.46 17.08 30.83
CA TYR A 460 14.42 17.88 31.46
C TYR A 460 15.04 18.62 32.64
N SER A 461 15.03 19.95 32.59
CA SER A 461 15.78 20.77 33.54
C SER A 461 15.03 22.02 33.96
N GLY A 462 15.19 22.41 35.23
CA GLY A 462 14.75 23.68 35.79
C GLY A 462 15.92 24.44 36.40
N PRO A 463 15.69 25.53 37.16
CA PRO A 463 16.74 26.42 37.63
C PRO A 463 17.71 25.78 38.64
N ALA A 464 17.28 24.73 39.36
CA ALA A 464 18.03 24.15 40.47
C ALA A 464 18.53 22.70 40.23
N PHE A 465 17.97 21.96 39.27
CA PHE A 465 18.38 20.59 38.94
C PHE A 465 17.93 20.17 37.54
N GLY A 466 18.61 19.14 36.99
CA GLY A 466 18.29 18.54 35.70
C GLY A 466 18.27 17.02 35.76
N VAL A 467 17.34 16.41 35.04
CA VAL A 467 17.07 14.97 34.98
C VAL A 467 16.90 14.52 33.53
N PHE A 468 16.76 13.22 33.30
CA PHE A 468 16.37 12.71 31.99
C PHE A 468 14.86 12.60 31.89
N ILE A 469 14.33 12.89 30.71
CA ILE A 469 12.95 12.61 30.31
C ILE A 469 12.95 11.63 29.14
N GLN A 470 12.01 10.71 29.16
CA GLN A 470 11.80 9.69 28.14
C GLN A 470 10.41 9.86 27.54
N PHE A 471 10.33 9.93 26.23
CA PHE A 471 9.11 9.93 25.43
C PHE A 471 8.99 8.55 24.79
N ILE A 472 8.01 7.77 25.25
CA ILE A 472 7.90 6.36 24.94
C ILE A 472 6.58 6.11 24.21
N PRO A 473 6.62 5.83 22.89
CA PRO A 473 5.40 5.58 22.12
C PRO A 473 4.63 4.34 22.59
N ALA A 474 3.33 4.33 22.32
CA ALA A 474 2.48 3.15 22.45
C ALA A 474 3.08 1.96 21.67
N GLY A 475 3.13 0.80 22.31
CA GLY A 475 3.73 -0.43 21.81
C GLY A 475 5.22 -0.58 22.10
N VAL A 476 5.91 0.47 22.54
CA VAL A 476 7.37 0.42 22.83
C VAL A 476 7.60 0.03 24.28
N ARG A 477 8.31 -1.05 24.54
CA ARG A 477 8.63 -1.50 25.91
C ARG A 477 10.00 -0.98 26.36
N ILE A 478 10.11 -0.50 27.60
CA ILE A 478 11.41 -0.21 28.23
C ILE A 478 12.11 -1.55 28.54
N PRO A 479 13.35 -1.78 28.10
CA PRO A 479 14.08 -3.00 28.41
C PRO A 479 14.26 -3.22 29.91
N ASP A 480 14.20 -4.49 30.31
CA ASP A 480 14.40 -4.89 31.70
C ASP A 480 15.86 -4.60 32.14
N GLU A 481 16.03 -4.04 33.33
CA GLU A 481 17.34 -3.69 33.90
C GLU A 481 17.58 -4.43 35.22
N THR A 482 18.81 -4.84 35.49
CA THR A 482 19.18 -5.47 36.77
C THR A 482 19.56 -4.40 37.80
N SER A 483 18.96 -4.46 38.98
CA SER A 483 19.22 -3.57 40.11
C SER A 483 19.60 -4.34 41.38
N MET A 484 19.96 -3.63 42.45
CA MET A 484 20.17 -4.25 43.76
C MET A 484 18.90 -4.94 44.32
N ASP A 485 17.72 -4.50 43.88
CA ASP A 485 16.41 -5.03 44.32
C ASP A 485 15.86 -6.12 43.38
N GLY A 486 16.66 -6.58 42.40
CA GLY A 486 16.28 -7.60 41.42
C GLY A 486 16.06 -7.04 40.01
N LEU A 487 15.40 -7.85 39.18
CA LEU A 487 15.03 -7.48 37.80
C LEU A 487 13.92 -6.42 37.83
N ILE A 488 14.18 -5.28 37.19
CA ILE A 488 13.22 -4.20 37.03
C ILE A 488 12.68 -4.30 35.61
N SER A 489 11.38 -4.54 35.50
CA SER A 489 10.65 -4.65 34.22
C SER A 489 9.67 -3.49 34.07
N ASP A 490 9.32 -3.16 32.82
CA ASP A 490 8.34 -2.12 32.48
C ASP A 490 6.94 -2.45 33.03
N ALA A 491 6.50 -1.66 34.01
CA ALA A 491 5.18 -1.79 34.62
C ALA A 491 4.12 -0.82 34.02
N SER A 492 4.46 -0.09 32.96
CA SER A 492 3.51 0.84 32.34
C SER A 492 2.43 0.14 31.52
N ASP A 493 1.37 0.88 31.21
CA ASP A 493 0.40 0.51 30.18
C ASP A 493 1.03 0.73 28.80
N ILE A 494 1.68 -0.30 28.28
CA ILE A 494 2.41 -0.28 26.99
C ILE A 494 1.46 0.07 25.83
N SER A 495 0.14 -0.11 25.96
CA SER A 495 -0.82 0.25 24.93
C SER A 495 -0.97 1.77 24.71
N LYS A 496 -0.41 2.58 25.59
CA LYS A 496 -0.48 4.04 25.56
C LYS A 496 0.89 4.66 25.35
N ASP A 497 0.89 5.87 24.82
CA ASP A 497 2.07 6.73 24.90
C ASP A 497 2.34 7.06 26.38
N ARG A 498 3.60 7.06 26.78
CA ARG A 498 4.03 7.39 28.15
C ARG A 498 5.16 8.40 28.16
N ILE A 499 5.17 9.22 29.21
CA ILE A 499 6.32 10.05 29.55
C ILE A 499 6.84 9.62 30.93
N LEU A 500 8.17 9.54 31.05
CA LEU A 500 8.85 9.23 32.31
C LEU A 500 10.04 10.17 32.49
N TYR A 501 10.14 10.87 33.61
CA TYR A 501 11.32 11.70 33.92
C TYR A 501 11.88 11.39 35.32
N ARG A 502 13.21 11.29 35.44
CA ARG A 502 13.89 10.90 36.69
C ARG A 502 15.40 11.20 36.73
N ALA A 503 15.92 11.33 37.95
CA ALA A 503 17.33 11.63 38.22
C ALA A 503 18.28 10.41 38.15
N SER A 504 17.79 9.17 38.37
CA SER A 504 18.63 7.94 38.40
C SER A 504 17.95 6.71 37.81
N PHE A 505 18.73 5.72 37.36
CA PHE A 505 18.29 4.40 36.87
C PHE A 505 18.53 3.31 37.94
N PRO A 506 17.73 2.22 38.03
CA PRO A 506 16.47 1.92 37.34
C PRO A 506 15.25 2.03 38.28
N VAL A 507 14.22 2.77 37.88
CA VAL A 507 12.89 2.71 38.53
C VAL A 507 11.83 2.90 37.46
N HIS A 508 11.32 1.80 36.93
CA HIS A 508 10.23 1.75 35.96
C HIS A 508 9.28 0.55 36.23
N ASN A 509 9.40 -0.05 37.41
CA ASN A 509 8.64 -1.22 37.88
C ASN A 509 7.32 -0.86 38.58
N LYS A 510 6.89 0.39 38.48
CA LYS A 510 5.71 0.92 39.15
C LYS A 510 4.87 1.76 38.17
N PRO A 511 3.60 1.40 37.90
CA PRO A 511 2.75 2.14 36.96
C PRO A 511 2.61 3.63 37.29
N GLU A 512 2.63 3.97 38.58
CA GLU A 512 2.50 5.35 39.09
C GLU A 512 3.67 6.28 38.72
N GLN A 513 4.73 5.76 38.11
CA GLN A 513 5.89 6.55 37.69
C GLN A 513 5.68 7.22 36.34
N PHE A 514 4.77 6.69 35.53
CA PHE A 514 4.54 7.10 34.15
C PHE A 514 3.43 8.14 34.08
N LEU A 515 3.64 9.15 33.24
CA LEU A 515 2.62 10.11 32.87
C LEU A 515 1.94 9.63 31.60
N TYR A 516 0.61 9.69 31.60
CA TYR A 516 -0.24 9.41 30.44
C TYR A 516 -0.97 10.68 30.07
N ARG A 517 -1.31 10.82 28.79
CA ARG A 517 -2.10 11.96 28.36
C ARG A 517 -3.48 11.94 29.02
N VAL A 518 -3.90 13.10 29.50
CA VAL A 518 -5.24 13.37 30.03
C VAL A 518 -6.08 13.89 28.87
N GLU A 519 -7.21 13.23 28.63
CA GLU A 519 -8.19 13.64 27.61
C GLU A 519 -8.94 14.92 27.99
#